data_AF-A0A3B8TZ24-F1
#
_entry.id   AF-A0A3B8TZ24-F1
#
_cell.length_a   1.000
_cell.length_b   1.000
_cell.length_c   1.000
_cell.angle_alpha   90.00
_cell.angle_beta   90.00
_cell.angle_gamma   90.00
#
_symmetry.space_group_name_H-M   'P 1'
#
loop_
_entity.id
_entity.type
_entity.pdbx_description
1 polymer ?
#
loop_
_entity_poly.entity_id
_entity_poly.type
_entity_poly.pdbx_seq_one_letter_code
_entity_poly.pdbx_strand_id
1 'polypeptide(L)'
;GICGWGGMALNTAALDTRIKATVASTMYDMTRVNAKGYFDSEDSEDARYQKRAAMCAQRLADLKAGEYALGGGVVDPLPEDAPYFVKDYYDYYKTGRGYHVRSLNSNGGWNVIGCESFMNQPILKYTNEIRSAVLVMHGDKAHSFYFGR
;
A
#
# COMPACT_ATOMS: atom_id res chain seq x y z
N GLY A 1 10.09 -6.16 6.65
CA GLY A 1 8.87 -5.86 5.88
C GLY A 1 9.20 -5.72 4.42
N ILE A 2 8.29 -6.12 3.53
CA ILE A 2 8.43 -6.04 2.07
C ILE A 2 7.27 -5.21 1.51
N CYS A 3 7.52 -4.33 0.53
CA CYS A 3 6.48 -3.51 -0.09
C CYS A 3 5.66 -2.73 0.97
N GLY A 4 4.33 -2.76 0.94
CA GLY A 4 3.46 -2.15 1.94
C GLY A 4 3.85 -2.48 3.38
N TRP A 5 4.22 -3.74 3.63
CA TRP A 5 4.62 -4.19 4.97
C TRP A 5 6.00 -3.69 5.41
N GLY A 6 6.77 -3.03 4.54
CA GLY A 6 7.97 -2.31 4.94
C GLY A 6 7.66 -1.15 5.88
N GLY A 7 6.65 -0.33 5.54
CA GLY A 7 6.17 0.74 6.42
C GLY A 7 5.60 0.19 7.73
N MET A 8 4.76 -0.84 7.66
CA MET A 8 4.20 -1.47 8.87
C MET A 8 5.30 -2.05 9.77
N ALA A 9 6.35 -2.68 9.21
CA ALA A 9 7.45 -3.21 10.00
C ALA A 9 8.21 -2.13 10.78
N LEU A 10 8.50 -0.99 10.13
CA LEU A 10 9.13 0.15 10.81
C LEU A 10 8.20 0.75 11.88
N ASN A 11 6.91 0.86 11.57
CA ASN A 11 5.92 1.34 12.53
C ASN A 11 5.82 0.44 13.78
N THR A 12 5.87 -0.89 13.60
CA THR A 12 5.91 -1.85 14.71
C THR A 12 7.22 -1.76 15.49
N ALA A 13 8.36 -1.60 14.81
CA ALA A 13 9.67 -1.46 15.45
C ALA A 13 9.79 -0.23 16.35
N ALA A 14 9.06 0.85 16.03
CA ALA A 14 8.98 2.04 16.87
C ALA A 14 8.19 1.80 18.17
N LEU A 15 7.24 0.86 18.17
CA LEU A 15 6.37 0.56 19.31
C LEU A 15 6.89 -0.61 20.17
N ASP A 16 7.44 -1.64 19.54
CA ASP A 16 7.74 -2.92 20.18
C ASP A 16 9.24 -3.07 20.49
N THR A 17 9.61 -2.80 21.73
CA THR A 17 10.99 -2.87 22.25
C THR A 17 11.59 -4.29 22.24
N ARG A 18 10.80 -5.32 21.95
CA ARG A 18 11.28 -6.69 21.77
C ARG A 18 11.98 -6.87 20.42
N ILE A 19 11.70 -6.04 19.42
CA ILE A 19 12.32 -6.11 18.09
C ILE A 19 13.78 -5.64 18.16
N LYS A 20 14.71 -6.52 17.76
CA LYS A 20 16.16 -6.29 17.88
C LYS A 20 16.83 -5.82 16.59
N ALA A 21 16.18 -6.04 15.46
CA ALA A 21 16.58 -5.50 14.15
C ALA A 21 15.37 -5.46 13.22
N THR A 22 15.33 -4.48 12.32
CA THR A 22 14.27 -4.32 11.32
C THR A 22 14.87 -4.08 9.95
N VAL A 23 14.42 -4.84 8.95
CA VAL A 23 14.76 -4.61 7.54
C VAL A 23 13.50 -4.26 6.77
N ALA A 24 13.54 -3.21 5.97
CA ALA A 24 12.50 -2.84 5.01
C ALA A 24 13.05 -2.97 3.59
N SER A 25 12.40 -3.75 2.72
CA SER A 25 12.83 -3.98 1.34
C SER A 25 11.77 -3.50 0.35
N THR A 26 12.18 -2.61 -0.55
CA THR A 26 11.31 -1.96 -1.55
C THR A 26 10.00 -1.46 -0.93
N MET A 27 10.12 -0.79 0.22
CA MET A 27 8.98 -0.49 1.06
C MET A 27 8.00 0.53 0.46
N TYR A 28 6.80 0.50 1.01
CA TYR A 28 5.79 1.53 0.82
C TYR A 28 5.37 2.06 2.19
N ASP A 29 5.11 3.36 2.25
CA ASP A 29 4.22 3.92 3.26
C ASP A 29 2.80 3.87 2.71
N MET A 30 2.05 2.85 3.14
CA MET A 30 0.67 2.64 2.70
C MET A 30 -0.25 3.80 3.08
N THR A 31 0.06 4.54 4.16
CA THR A 31 -0.76 5.69 4.57
C THR A 31 -0.53 6.88 3.69
N ARG A 32 0.72 7.16 3.33
CA ARG A 32 1.07 8.21 2.37
C ARG A 32 0.47 7.96 1.00
N VAL A 33 0.62 6.76 0.43
CA VAL A 33 0.10 6.47 -0.92
C VAL A 33 -1.43 6.53 -0.98
N ASN A 34 -2.12 6.09 0.08
CA ASN A 34 -3.58 6.20 0.14
C ASN A 34 -4.02 7.66 0.25
N ALA A 35 -3.37 8.46 1.09
CA ALA A 35 -3.73 9.85 1.32
C ALA A 35 -3.32 10.80 0.19
N LYS A 36 -2.19 10.54 -0.48
CA LYS A 36 -1.54 11.47 -1.42
C LYS A 36 -1.34 10.92 -2.83
N GLY A 37 -1.72 9.67 -3.09
CA GLY A 37 -1.46 9.01 -4.37
C GLY A 37 0.03 8.72 -4.57
N TYR A 38 0.35 8.21 -5.76
CA TYR A 38 1.74 8.01 -6.17
C TYR A 38 2.43 9.36 -6.40
N PHE A 39 3.68 9.48 -5.95
CA PHE A 39 4.47 10.71 -6.08
C PHE A 39 3.80 11.96 -5.50
N ASP A 40 2.92 11.77 -4.51
CA ASP A 40 2.11 12.80 -3.89
C ASP A 40 1.22 13.60 -4.88
N SER A 41 0.85 12.99 -6.01
CA SER A 41 0.04 13.63 -7.08
C SER A 41 -1.35 14.08 -6.65
N GLU A 42 -1.83 13.58 -5.52
CA GLU A 42 -3.17 13.83 -4.96
C GLU A 42 -3.07 14.47 -3.56
N ASP A 43 -1.96 15.15 -3.24
CA ASP A 43 -1.74 15.82 -1.95
C ASP A 43 -2.53 17.14 -1.82
N SER A 44 -3.85 17.08 -1.95
CA SER A 44 -4.75 18.20 -1.71
C SER A 44 -5.87 17.81 -0.74
N GLU A 45 -6.39 18.81 -0.02
CA GLU A 45 -7.53 18.59 0.87
C GLU A 45 -8.75 18.09 0.09
N ASP A 46 -9.05 18.73 -1.05
CA ASP A 46 -10.18 18.35 -1.90
C ASP A 46 -10.06 16.91 -2.43
N ALA A 47 -8.89 16.50 -2.94
CA ALA A 47 -8.69 15.11 -3.40
C ALA A 47 -8.90 14.10 -2.27
N ARG A 48 -8.41 14.41 -1.06
CA ARG A 48 -8.66 13.58 0.13
C ARG A 48 -10.13 13.60 0.54
N TYR A 49 -10.83 14.72 0.43
CA TYR A 49 -12.27 14.81 0.68
C TYR A 49 -13.05 13.92 -0.28
N GLN A 50 -12.78 14.01 -1.59
CA GLN A 50 -13.48 13.20 -2.59
C GLN A 50 -13.26 11.70 -2.36
N LYS A 51 -12.03 11.27 -1.99
CA LYS A 51 -11.76 9.89 -1.59
C LYS A 51 -12.61 9.45 -0.40
N ARG A 52 -12.63 10.25 0.68
CA ARG A 52 -13.45 9.95 1.87
C ARG A 52 -14.94 9.88 1.55
N ALA A 53 -15.44 10.79 0.72
CA ALA A 53 -16.83 10.78 0.26
C ALA A 53 -17.16 9.50 -0.52
N ALA A 54 -16.28 9.09 -1.44
CA ALA A 54 -16.43 7.83 -2.19
C ALA A 54 -16.41 6.60 -1.27
N MET A 55 -15.49 6.54 -0.30
CA MET A 55 -15.45 5.43 0.67
C MET A 55 -16.70 5.39 1.55
N CYS A 56 -17.20 6.54 2.02
CA CYS A 56 -18.45 6.60 2.78
C CYS A 56 -19.66 6.15 1.95
N ALA A 57 -19.72 6.50 0.68
CA ALA A 57 -20.74 6.00 -0.23
C ALA A 57 -20.64 4.48 -0.41
N GLN A 58 -19.42 3.95 -0.58
CA GLN A 58 -19.17 2.51 -0.70
C GLN A 58 -19.58 1.76 0.57
N ARG A 59 -19.31 2.29 1.77
CA ARG A 59 -19.76 1.70 3.05
C ARG A 59 -21.28 1.49 3.09
N LEU A 60 -22.05 2.47 2.59
CA LEU A 60 -23.50 2.36 2.52
C LEU A 60 -23.95 1.35 1.45
N ALA A 61 -23.23 1.25 0.34
CA ALA A 61 -23.50 0.25 -0.69
C ALA A 61 -23.25 -1.17 -0.16
N ASP A 62 -22.09 -1.40 0.46
CA ASP A 62 -21.72 -2.69 1.07
C ASP A 62 -22.72 -3.10 2.16
N LEU A 63 -23.14 -2.16 3.02
CA LEU A 63 -24.16 -2.41 4.05
C LEU A 63 -25.49 -2.90 3.44
N LYS A 64 -25.94 -2.27 2.34
CA LYS A 64 -27.19 -2.65 1.67
C LYS A 64 -27.07 -3.99 0.96
N ALA A 65 -25.90 -4.30 0.42
CA ALA A 65 -25.63 -5.56 -0.27
C ALA A 65 -25.45 -6.75 0.68
N GLY A 66 -24.98 -6.48 1.91
CA GLY A 66 -24.63 -7.54 2.88
C GLY A 66 -23.28 -8.21 2.61
N GLU A 67 -22.49 -7.66 1.68
CA GLU A 67 -21.17 -8.14 1.29
C GLU A 67 -20.25 -6.94 0.97
N TYR A 68 -18.93 -7.17 0.98
CA TYR A 68 -17.95 -6.12 0.70
C TYR A 68 -17.48 -6.17 -0.75
N ALA A 69 -17.57 -5.04 -1.45
CA ALA A 69 -16.97 -4.92 -2.77
C ALA A 69 -15.44 -5.03 -2.68
N LEU A 70 -14.84 -5.81 -3.58
CA LEU A 70 -13.38 -5.90 -3.72
C LEU A 70 -12.88 -4.87 -4.76
N GLY A 71 -11.72 -4.26 -4.49
CA GLY A 71 -11.14 -3.20 -5.31
C GLY A 71 -10.39 -3.66 -6.55
N GLY A 72 -10.31 -4.97 -6.79
CA GLY A 72 -9.48 -5.56 -7.84
C GLY A 72 -8.03 -5.74 -7.41
N GLY A 73 -7.41 -6.84 -7.85
CA GLY A 73 -5.96 -7.04 -7.72
C GLY A 73 -5.19 -6.16 -8.69
N VAL A 74 -3.98 -6.59 -9.04
CA VAL A 74 -3.23 -6.00 -10.16
C VAL A 74 -4.10 -6.07 -11.42
N VAL A 75 -4.05 -5.01 -12.22
CA VAL A 75 -4.85 -4.85 -13.45
C VAL A 75 -4.67 -6.05 -14.37
N ASP A 76 -5.76 -6.53 -14.97
CA ASP A 76 -5.76 -7.64 -15.93
C ASP A 76 -7.05 -7.55 -16.77
N PRO A 77 -6.99 -7.32 -18.09
CA PRO A 77 -5.80 -7.27 -18.94
C PRO A 77 -4.93 -6.02 -18.70
N LEU A 78 -3.63 -6.16 -18.91
CA LEU A 78 -2.66 -5.06 -18.78
C LEU A 78 -2.82 -4.04 -19.92
N PRO A 79 -3.09 -2.75 -19.63
CA PRO A 79 -3.12 -1.70 -20.66
C PRO A 79 -1.75 -1.52 -21.35
N GLU A 80 -1.75 -1.26 -22.66
CA GLU A 80 -0.50 -1.08 -23.43
C GLU A 80 0.35 0.09 -22.92
N ASP A 81 -0.32 1.17 -22.51
CA ASP A 81 0.25 2.42 -22.00
C ASP A 81 0.51 2.41 -20.49
N ALA A 82 0.33 1.26 -19.82
CA ALA A 82 0.56 1.15 -18.40
C ALA A 82 2.01 1.55 -18.02
N PRO A 83 2.20 2.28 -16.90
CA PRO A 83 3.54 2.59 -16.40
C PRO A 83 4.38 1.33 -16.19
N TYR A 84 5.70 1.41 -16.37
CA TYR A 84 6.59 0.24 -16.33
C TYR A 84 6.41 -0.60 -15.05
N PHE A 85 6.20 0.05 -13.90
CA PHE A 85 6.06 -0.65 -12.62
C PHE A 85 4.75 -1.44 -12.51
N VAL A 86 3.70 -1.02 -13.24
CA VAL A 86 2.44 -1.76 -13.34
C VAL A 86 2.64 -3.00 -14.21
N LYS A 87 3.45 -2.90 -15.27
CA LYS A 87 3.87 -4.05 -16.08
C LYS A 87 4.64 -5.07 -15.24
N ASP A 88 5.57 -4.61 -14.41
CA ASP A 88 6.30 -5.48 -13.48
C ASP A 88 5.38 -6.13 -12.43
N TYR A 89 4.38 -5.39 -11.92
CA TYR A 89 3.37 -5.97 -11.04
C TYR A 89 2.55 -7.05 -11.74
N TYR A 90 2.14 -6.82 -12.99
CA TYR A 90 1.43 -7.81 -13.79
C TYR A 90 2.26 -9.07 -13.96
N ASP A 91 3.50 -8.92 -14.45
CA ASP A 91 4.42 -10.03 -14.69
C ASP A 91 4.64 -10.87 -13.44
N TYR A 92 4.68 -10.26 -12.25
CA TYR A 92 4.79 -11.01 -11.01
C TYR A 92 3.46 -11.66 -10.58
N TYR A 93 2.37 -10.89 -10.48
CA TYR A 93 1.14 -11.34 -9.83
C TYR A 93 0.18 -12.10 -10.73
N LYS A 94 0.29 -11.97 -12.06
CA LYS A 94 -0.65 -12.53 -13.05
C LYS A 94 -0.06 -13.65 -13.91
N THR A 95 1.24 -13.94 -13.78
CA THR A 95 1.92 -15.00 -14.53
C THR A 95 2.44 -16.10 -13.61
N GLY A 96 2.97 -17.19 -14.20
CA GLY A 96 3.61 -18.28 -13.46
C GLY A 96 4.82 -17.87 -12.59
N ARG A 97 5.31 -16.63 -12.70
CA ARG A 97 6.42 -16.11 -11.87
C ARG A 97 6.07 -16.00 -10.39
N GLY A 98 4.87 -15.53 -10.06
CA GLY A 98 4.47 -15.22 -8.68
C GLY A 98 2.96 -15.29 -8.43
N TYR A 99 2.17 -15.74 -9.41
CA TYR A 99 0.75 -15.94 -9.24
C TYR A 99 0.48 -16.92 -8.10
N HIS A 100 -0.52 -16.59 -7.29
CA HIS A 100 -1.00 -17.50 -6.26
C HIS A 100 -2.50 -17.30 -6.02
N VAL A 101 -3.27 -18.40 -5.99
CA VAL A 101 -4.75 -18.37 -5.92
C VAL A 101 -5.32 -17.66 -4.68
N ARG A 102 -4.56 -17.62 -3.58
CA ARG A 102 -4.96 -16.89 -2.35
C ARG A 102 -4.42 -15.46 -2.25
N SER A 103 -3.61 -15.02 -3.21
CA SER A 103 -3.06 -13.65 -3.21
C SER A 103 -4.13 -12.68 -3.68
N LEU A 104 -4.45 -11.67 -2.86
CA LEU A 104 -5.41 -10.64 -3.25
C LEU A 104 -4.93 -9.87 -4.49
N ASN A 105 -3.64 -9.50 -4.54
CA ASN A 105 -3.04 -8.82 -5.68
C ASN A 105 -3.09 -9.66 -6.97
N SER A 106 -3.07 -10.99 -6.88
CA SER A 106 -3.24 -11.85 -8.06
C SER A 106 -4.69 -11.95 -8.52
N ASN A 107 -5.66 -11.69 -7.64
CA ASN A 107 -7.08 -11.97 -7.86
C ASN A 107 -7.93 -10.72 -7.59
N GLY A 108 -8.84 -10.79 -6.61
CA GLY A 108 -9.87 -9.77 -6.40
C GLY A 108 -9.45 -8.51 -5.65
N GLY A 109 -8.24 -8.44 -5.09
CA GLY A 109 -7.80 -7.29 -4.29
C GLY A 109 -8.42 -7.24 -2.89
N TRP A 110 -8.10 -6.18 -2.14
CA TRP A 110 -8.70 -5.90 -0.84
C TRP A 110 -10.11 -5.35 -1.00
N ASN A 111 -10.90 -5.37 0.08
CA ASN A 111 -12.17 -4.62 0.11
C ASN A 111 -11.89 -3.15 -0.22
N VAL A 112 -12.76 -2.50 -1.00
CA VAL A 112 -12.60 -1.10 -1.42
C VAL A 112 -12.39 -0.17 -0.23
N ILE A 113 -13.07 -0.43 0.88
CA ILE A 113 -12.98 0.33 2.14
C ILE A 113 -12.02 -0.29 3.17
N GLY A 114 -11.32 -1.38 2.82
CA GLY A 114 -10.50 -2.17 3.76
C GLY A 114 -9.29 -1.42 4.34
N CYS A 115 -8.87 -0.32 3.70
CA CYS A 115 -7.77 0.53 4.14
C CYS A 115 -8.22 1.97 4.43
N GLU A 116 -9.51 2.22 4.67
CA GLU A 116 -10.05 3.57 4.89
C GLU A 116 -9.33 4.33 6.03
N SER A 117 -8.89 3.62 7.07
CA SER A 117 -8.16 4.22 8.20
C SER A 117 -6.85 4.90 7.79
N PHE A 118 -6.21 4.45 6.71
CA PHE A 118 -4.96 5.02 6.20
C PHE A 118 -5.11 6.47 5.73
N MET A 119 -6.34 6.94 5.48
CA MET A 119 -6.59 8.34 5.14
C MET A 119 -6.36 9.32 6.31
N ASN A 120 -6.42 8.84 7.56
CA ASN A 120 -6.36 9.69 8.74
C ASN A 120 -5.39 9.18 9.83
N GLN A 121 -4.81 7.99 9.65
CA GLN A 121 -3.90 7.38 10.61
C GLN A 121 -2.53 7.17 9.97
N PRO A 122 -1.70 8.22 9.84
CA PRO A 122 -0.35 8.06 9.29
C PRO A 122 0.49 7.15 10.18
N ILE A 123 1.30 6.31 9.55
CA ILE A 123 2.31 5.49 10.22
C ILE A 123 3.66 6.21 10.23
N LEU A 124 4.68 5.56 10.83
CA LEU A 124 6.08 6.01 10.86
C LEU A 124 6.37 7.24 11.72
N LYS A 125 5.36 7.79 12.42
CA LYS A 125 5.46 9.01 13.24
C LYS A 125 6.63 9.04 14.23
N TYR A 126 6.95 7.90 14.84
CA TYR A 126 7.99 7.75 15.87
C TYR A 126 9.15 6.86 15.44
N THR A 127 9.37 6.69 14.13
CA THR A 127 10.48 5.86 13.63
C THR A 127 11.86 6.39 14.01
N ASN A 128 11.97 7.69 14.27
CA ASN A 128 13.16 8.33 14.85
C ASN A 128 13.46 7.88 16.30
N GLU A 129 12.55 7.14 16.95
CA GLU A 129 12.71 6.62 18.31
C GLU A 129 13.14 5.14 18.34
N ILE A 130 13.27 4.49 17.17
CA ILE A 130 13.74 3.10 17.08
C ILE A 130 15.19 3.03 17.56
N ARG A 131 15.42 2.27 18.63
CA ARG A 131 16.76 2.06 19.22
C ARG A 131 17.48 0.83 18.68
N SER A 132 16.77 -0.09 18.04
CA SER A 132 17.32 -1.28 17.41
C SER A 132 17.89 -0.97 16.01
N ALA A 133 18.68 -1.89 15.46
CA ALA A 133 19.25 -1.70 14.12
C ALA A 133 18.15 -1.65 13.05
N VAL A 134 18.26 -0.69 12.12
CA VAL A 134 17.34 -0.55 10.99
C VAL A 134 18.13 -0.52 9.68
N LEU A 135 17.67 -1.28 8.70
CA LEU A 135 18.15 -1.23 7.32
C LEU A 135 16.96 -1.04 6.36
N VAL A 136 16.97 0.07 5.64
CA VAL A 136 16.01 0.32 4.54
C VAL A 136 16.75 0.11 3.23
N MET A 137 16.23 -0.78 2.39
CA MET A 137 16.80 -1.10 1.09
C MET A 137 15.79 -0.87 -0.03
N HIS A 138 16.22 -0.21 -1.10
CA HIS A 138 15.48 -0.09 -2.34
C HIS A 138 16.41 -0.21 -3.55
N GLY A 139 15.85 -0.65 -4.68
CA GLY A 139 16.49 -0.44 -5.98
C GLY A 139 16.42 1.04 -6.37
N ASP A 140 17.51 1.57 -6.91
CA ASP A 140 17.68 2.97 -7.33
C ASP A 140 16.62 3.44 -8.35
N LYS A 141 16.16 2.52 -9.21
CA LYS A 141 15.13 2.77 -10.23
C LYS A 141 13.71 2.49 -9.76
N ALA A 142 13.49 1.98 -8.54
CA ALA A 142 12.17 1.61 -8.08
C ALA A 142 11.25 2.85 -7.98
N HIS A 143 10.05 2.79 -8.55
CA HIS A 143 9.03 3.83 -8.37
C HIS A 143 8.67 4.09 -6.90
N SER A 144 8.85 3.08 -6.03
CA SER A 144 8.66 3.18 -4.59
C SER A 144 9.85 3.80 -3.83
N PHE A 145 10.97 4.10 -4.49
CA PHE A 145 12.22 4.59 -3.85
C PHE A 145 11.98 5.79 -2.91
N TYR A 146 11.04 6.67 -3.25
CA TYR A 146 10.72 7.87 -2.46
C TYR A 146 10.06 7.57 -1.10
N PHE A 147 9.55 6.36 -0.87
CA PHE A 147 9.00 5.97 0.44
C PHE A 147 10.08 5.62 1.47
N GLY A 148 11.27 5.24 1.01
CA GLY A 148 12.41 4.91 1.87
C GLY A 148 13.37 6.09 2.10
N ARG A 149 13.03 7.29 1.61
CA ARG A 149 13.82 8.52 1.77
C ARG A 149 13.38 9.33 2.99
#